data_AF-A0A2Z6IJ90-F1
#
_entry.id   AF-A0A2Z6IJ90-F1
#
_cell.length_a   1.000
_cell.length_b   1.000
_cell.length_c   1.000
_cell.angle_alpha   90.00
_cell.angle_beta   90.00
_cell.angle_gamma   90.00
#
_symmetry.space_group_name_H-M   'P 1'
#
loop_
_entity.id
_entity.type
_entity.pdbx_description
1 polymer ?
#
loop_
_entity_poly.entity_id
_entity_poly.type
_entity_poly.pdbx_seq_one_letter_code
_entity_poly.pdbx_strand_id
1 'polypeptide(L)'
;MAASLLALSREVGMISPRTRGRMVLRLRADGIRDERVLDAMNRVPRHRFVAQALAGRAYEPVSLPIGYGQTISQPWMVARMMEAILEEREEVPGECWRSVQGLLTRPPCWRS
;
A
#
# COMPACT_ATOMS: atom_id res chain seq x y z
N MET A 1 -15.53 -31.99 6.68
CA MET A 1 -14.11 -32.19 6.30
C MET A 1 -13.85 -31.55 4.93
N ALA A 2 -13.71 -30.23 4.87
CA ALA A 2 -13.31 -29.50 3.66
C ALA A 2 -12.62 -28.16 4.01
N ALA A 3 -11.90 -28.13 5.12
CA ALA A 3 -10.99 -27.05 5.47
C ALA A 3 -9.57 -27.55 5.20
N SER A 4 -8.71 -26.71 4.63
CA SER A 4 -7.25 -26.88 4.57
C SER A 4 -6.65 -27.75 3.44
N LEU A 5 -7.02 -27.53 2.18
CA LEU A 5 -6.19 -27.98 1.04
C LEU A 5 -5.72 -26.87 0.07
N LEU A 6 -6.26 -25.64 0.14
CA LEU A 6 -5.84 -24.52 -0.72
C LEU A 6 -4.93 -23.48 -0.03
N ALA A 7 -4.51 -23.72 1.22
CA ALA A 7 -3.58 -22.85 1.93
C ALA A 7 -2.08 -23.15 1.63
N LEU A 8 -1.79 -24.21 0.85
CA LEU A 8 -0.50 -24.92 0.97
C LEU A 8 0.39 -25.00 -0.29
N SER A 9 -0.03 -24.52 -1.46
CA SER A 9 0.88 -24.51 -2.61
C SER A 9 1.66 -23.20 -2.68
N ARG A 10 2.82 -23.16 -2.01
CA ARG A 10 3.96 -22.31 -2.37
C ARG A 10 3.71 -20.79 -2.33
N GLU A 11 3.83 -20.18 -1.15
CA GLU A 11 4.42 -18.83 -1.09
C GLU A 11 5.85 -18.95 -1.65
N VAL A 12 5.97 -18.77 -2.96
CA VAL A 12 7.16 -18.92 -3.80
C VAL A 12 8.37 -18.35 -3.05
N GLY A 13 9.46 -19.12 -2.90
CA GLY A 13 10.59 -18.77 -2.02
C GLY A 13 11.24 -17.38 -2.22
N MET A 14 10.92 -16.68 -3.31
CA MET A 14 11.29 -15.28 -3.57
C MET A 14 10.43 -14.25 -2.79
N ILE A 15 9.21 -14.62 -2.40
CA ILE A 15 8.19 -13.81 -1.72
C ILE A 15 8.21 -14.11 -0.20
N SER A 16 9.40 -14.28 0.36
CA SER A 16 9.57 -14.66 1.76
C SER A 16 9.41 -13.48 2.73
N PRO A 17 9.12 -13.73 4.02
CA PRO A 17 9.18 -12.71 5.07
C PRO A 17 10.52 -11.95 5.11
N ARG A 18 11.63 -12.61 4.74
CA ARG A 18 12.96 -11.96 4.66
C ARG A 18 13.01 -10.88 3.58
N THR A 19 12.37 -11.11 2.44
CA THR A 19 12.29 -10.13 1.35
C THR A 19 11.53 -8.88 1.80
N ARG A 20 10.45 -9.04 2.57
CA ARG A 20 9.69 -7.93 3.17
C ARG A 20 10.54 -7.17 4.18
N GLY A 21 11.24 -7.87 5.06
CA GLY A 21 12.16 -7.25 6.01
C GLY A 21 13.25 -6.42 5.33
N ARG A 22 13.82 -6.91 4.22
CA ARG A 22 14.79 -6.12 3.43
C ARG A 22 14.19 -4.85 2.85
N MET A 23 12.95 -4.90 2.36
CA MET A 23 12.25 -3.70 1.91
C MET A 23 12.08 -2.70 3.07
N VAL A 24 11.64 -3.15 4.24
CA VAL A 24 11.46 -2.29 5.43
C VAL A 24 12.77 -1.65 5.88
N LEU A 25 13.87 -2.40 5.89
CA LEU A 25 15.19 -1.86 6.21
C LEU A 25 15.62 -0.75 5.24
N ARG A 26 15.32 -0.89 3.94
CA ARG A 26 15.56 0.16 2.95
C ARG A 26 14.69 1.39 3.21
N LEU A 27 13.39 1.19 3.43
CA LEU A 27 12.48 2.30 3.76
C LEU A 27 12.95 3.11 4.96
N ARG A 28 13.43 2.43 6.01
CA ARG A 28 14.01 3.09 7.18
C ARG A 28 15.28 3.87 6.83
N ALA A 29 16.15 3.30 6.00
CA ALA A 29 17.36 3.98 5.53
C ALA A 29 17.04 5.21 4.65
N ASP A 30 15.96 5.12 3.87
CA ASP A 30 15.47 6.18 2.98
C ASP A 30 14.64 7.26 3.71
N GLY A 31 14.59 7.22 5.05
CA GLY A 31 14.06 8.30 5.88
C GLY A 31 12.63 8.12 6.40
N ILE A 32 12.00 6.96 6.18
CA ILE A 32 10.70 6.62 6.81
C ILE A 32 10.93 6.31 8.30
N ARG A 33 10.24 7.02 9.19
CA ARG A 33 10.44 7.01 10.66
C ARG A 33 9.23 6.48 11.43
N ASP A 34 8.01 6.61 10.91
CA ASP A 34 6.81 6.12 11.61
C ASP A 34 6.79 4.59 11.64
N GLU A 35 6.97 4.02 12.83
CA GLU A 35 6.98 2.57 13.05
C GLU A 35 5.64 1.90 12.72
N ARG A 36 4.51 2.63 12.82
CA ARG A 36 3.19 2.10 12.42
C ARG A 36 3.14 1.90 10.90
N VAL A 37 3.74 2.81 10.14
CA VAL A 37 3.87 2.69 8.68
C VAL A 37 4.80 1.53 8.33
N LEU A 38 5.96 1.44 8.98
CA LEU A 38 6.92 0.34 8.74
C LEU A 38 6.32 -1.04 9.06
N ASP A 39 5.57 -1.19 10.16
CA ASP A 39 4.86 -2.43 10.49
C ASP A 39 3.80 -2.78 9.44
N ALA A 40 3.00 -1.79 9.02
CA ALA A 40 2.00 -1.99 7.97
C ALA A 40 2.64 -2.45 6.65
N MET A 41 3.74 -1.81 6.24
CA MET A 41 4.50 -2.17 5.03
C MET A 41 5.10 -3.58 5.12
N ASN A 42 5.44 -4.07 6.31
CA ASN A 42 5.93 -5.43 6.52
C ASN A 42 4.82 -6.49 6.47
N ARG A 43 3.66 -6.17 7.08
CA ARG A 43 2.55 -7.11 7.27
C ARG A 43 1.70 -7.29 6.02
N VAL A 44 1.48 -6.22 5.25
CA VAL A 44 0.62 -6.27 4.06
C VAL A 44 1.31 -7.08 2.95
N PRO A 45 0.70 -8.16 2.44
CA PRO A 45 1.30 -9.00 1.41
C PRO A 45 1.18 -8.32 0.02
N ARG A 46 1.98 -7.28 -0.23
CA ARG A 46 1.99 -6.48 -1.48
C ARG A 46 1.97 -7.30 -2.77
N HIS A 47 2.66 -8.44 -2.79
CA HIS A 47 2.71 -9.35 -3.93
C HIS A 47 1.34 -9.93 -4.36
N ARG A 48 0.33 -9.91 -3.49
CA ARG A 48 -1.04 -10.34 -3.83
C ARG A 48 -1.80 -9.33 -4.69
N PHE A 49 -1.29 -8.10 -4.80
CA PHE A 49 -1.92 -7.01 -5.54
C PHE A 49 -1.24 -6.72 -6.89
N VAL A 50 -0.27 -7.53 -7.30
CA VAL A 50 0.42 -7.43 -8.59
C VAL A 50 0.22 -8.72 -9.38
N ALA A 51 0.41 -8.66 -10.70
CA ALA A 51 0.36 -9.84 -11.55
C ALA A 51 1.35 -10.92 -11.07
N GLN A 52 0.95 -12.19 -11.16
CA GLN A 52 1.75 -13.32 -10.64
C GLN A 52 3.17 -13.37 -11.23
N ALA A 53 3.32 -13.01 -12.51
CA ALA A 53 4.62 -12.93 -13.19
C ALA A 53 5.57 -11.87 -12.60
N LEU A 54 5.02 -10.86 -11.92
CA LEU A 54 5.77 -9.76 -11.30
C LEU A 54 5.88 -9.90 -9.77
N ALA A 55 5.31 -10.94 -9.18
CA ALA A 55 5.25 -11.13 -7.74
C ALA A 55 6.65 -11.20 -7.09
N GLY A 56 7.66 -11.73 -7.81
CA GLY A 56 9.05 -11.75 -7.36
C GLY A 56 9.68 -10.35 -7.20
N ARG A 57 9.16 -9.35 -7.91
CA ARG A 57 9.62 -7.96 -7.88
C ARG A 57 8.79 -7.05 -6.99
N ALA A 58 7.74 -7.59 -6.33
CA ALA A 58 6.77 -6.79 -5.59
C ALA A 58 7.36 -5.92 -4.46
N TYR A 59 8.55 -6.30 -3.97
CA TYR A 59 9.26 -5.65 -2.85
C TYR A 59 10.52 -4.88 -3.31
N GLU A 60 10.75 -4.78 -4.62
CA GLU A 60 11.75 -3.89 -5.19
C GLU A 60 11.27 -2.43 -5.16
N PRO A 61 12.18 -1.44 -5.15
CA PRO A 61 11.84 -0.02 -5.21
C PRO A 61 11.41 0.39 -6.63
N VAL A 62 10.37 -0.25 -7.15
CA VAL A 62 9.86 -0.06 -8.51
C VAL A 62 8.34 0.01 -8.54
N SER A 63 7.82 0.74 -9.53
CA SER A 63 6.40 0.78 -9.82
C SER A 63 6.05 -0.42 -10.69
N LEU A 64 4.88 -1.03 -10.46
CA LEU A 64 4.48 -2.25 -11.17
C LEU A 64 3.07 -2.09 -11.76
N PRO A 65 2.80 -2.63 -12.96
CA PRO A 65 1.45 -2.66 -13.50
C PRO A 65 0.57 -3.61 -12.66
N ILE A 66 -0.66 -3.17 -12.41
CA ILE A 66 -1.70 -3.98 -11.73
C ILE A 66 -2.83 -4.40 -12.67
N GLY A 67 -2.69 -4.11 -13.96
CA GLY A 67 -3.70 -4.34 -14.98
C GLY A 67 -4.51 -3.08 -15.31
N TYR A 68 -5.35 -3.16 -16.35
CA TYR A 68 -6.24 -2.06 -16.77
C TYR A 68 -5.56 -0.71 -17.00
N GLY A 69 -4.30 -0.72 -17.48
CA GLY A 69 -3.51 0.49 -17.67
C GLY A 69 -3.11 1.20 -16.37
N GLN A 70 -3.35 0.59 -15.20
CA GLN A 70 -3.01 1.15 -13.89
C GLN A 70 -1.68 0.60 -13.37
N THR A 71 -1.00 1.44 -12.58
CA THR A 71 0.31 1.14 -12.00
C THR A 71 0.27 1.39 -10.49
N ILE A 72 0.74 0.43 -9.69
CA ILE A 72 0.96 0.65 -8.27
C ILE A 72 2.28 1.39 -8.05
N SER A 73 2.23 2.46 -7.27
CA SER A 73 3.38 3.28 -6.88
C SER A 73 4.43 2.48 -6.12
N GLN A 74 5.69 2.91 -6.22
CA GLN A 74 6.81 2.30 -5.48
C GLN A 74 6.54 2.22 -3.97
N PRO A 75 7.10 1.23 -3.25
CA PRO A 75 6.92 1.10 -1.81
C PRO A 75 7.26 2.35 -1.01
N TRP A 76 8.33 3.07 -1.38
CA TRP A 76 8.74 4.31 -0.70
C TRP A 76 7.70 5.41 -0.82
N MET A 77 7.15 5.63 -2.02
CA MET A 77 6.12 6.65 -2.23
C MET A 77 4.89 6.38 -1.37
N VAL A 78 4.45 5.11 -1.31
CA VAL A 78 3.31 4.73 -0.46
C VAL A 78 3.63 4.98 1.02
N ALA A 79 4.81 4.56 1.50
CA ALA A 79 5.21 4.79 2.88
C ALA A 79 5.24 6.29 3.23
N ARG A 80 5.83 7.12 2.37
CA ARG A 80 5.94 8.56 2.58
C ARG A 80 4.58 9.26 2.58
N MET A 81 3.67 8.85 1.69
CA MET A 81 2.29 9.34 1.68
C MET A 81 1.55 8.98 2.97
N MET A 82 1.76 7.77 3.49
CA MET A 82 1.11 7.34 4.74
C MET A 82 1.66 8.09 5.95
N GLU A 83 2.97 8.36 6.01
CA GLU A 83 3.55 9.20 7.06
C GLU A 83 2.95 10.60 7.06
N ALA A 84 2.88 11.26 5.90
CA ALA A 84 2.30 12.60 5.79
C ALA A 84 0.83 12.65 6.27
N ILE A 85 0.03 11.66 5.88
CA ILE A 85 -1.37 11.56 6.35
C ILE A 85 -1.43 11.37 7.86
N LEU A 86 -0.54 10.58 8.45
CA LEU A 86 -0.55 10.33 9.89
C LEU A 86 0.01 11.52 10.69
N GLU A 87 0.91 12.32 10.13
CA GLU A 87 1.39 13.59 10.68
C GLU A 87 0.25 14.63 10.74
N GLU A 88 -0.58 14.72 9.69
CA GLU A 88 -1.67 15.72 9.59
C GLU A 88 -2.92 15.37 10.42
N ARG A 89 -3.05 14.14 10.92
CA ARG A 89 -4.25 13.69 11.67
C ARG A 89 -4.38 14.30 13.08
N GLU A 90 -3.39 15.07 13.54
CA GLU A 90 -3.48 15.79 14.80
C GLU A 90 -4.37 17.06 14.69
N GLU A 91 -4.58 17.63 13.50
CA GLU A 91 -5.29 18.91 13.32
C GLU A 91 -6.18 18.95 12.07
N VAL A 92 -7.27 18.18 12.07
CA VAL A 92 -8.41 18.51 11.19
C VAL A 92 -9.54 19.03 12.07
N PRO A 93 -9.64 20.36 12.29
CA PRO A 93 -10.82 20.94 12.91
C PRO A 93 -12.05 20.44 12.13
N GLY A 94 -13.08 19.96 12.83
CA GLY A 94 -14.33 19.43 12.25
C GLY A 94 -15.10 20.42 11.35
N GLU A 95 -14.52 21.59 11.11
CA GLU A 95 -14.98 22.67 10.26
C GLU A 95 -14.56 22.49 8.80
N CYS A 96 -13.42 21.84 8.55
CA CYS A 96 -12.93 21.55 7.19
C CYS A 96 -13.84 20.55 6.46
N TRP A 97 -14.43 19.60 7.19
CA TRP A 97 -15.45 18.69 6.63
C TRP A 97 -16.77 19.40 6.27
N ARG A 98 -17.13 20.48 6.98
CA ARG A 98 -18.32 21.30 6.67
C ARG A 98 -18.16 22.06 5.36
N SER A 99 -16.97 22.56 5.03
CA SER A 99 -16.72 23.24 3.75
C SER A 99 -16.61 22.26 2.57
N VAL A 100 -16.09 21.05 2.78
CA VAL A 100 -16.07 19.99 1.76
C VAL A 100 -17.47 19.44 1.46
N GLN A 101 -18.40 19.42 2.42
CA GLN A 101 -19.81 19.08 2.17
C GLN A 101 -20.51 20.04 1.19
N GLY A 102 -20.07 21.31 1.09
CA GLY A 102 -20.55 22.25 0.07
C GLY A 102 -20.09 21.90 -1.36
N LEU A 103 -18.91 21.30 -1.49
CA LEU A 103 -18.34 20.82 -2.77
C LEU A 103 -18.78 19.39 -3.13
N LEU A 104 -19.45 18.68 -2.22
CA LEU A 104 -20.07 17.37 -2.45
C LEU A 104 -21.49 17.47 -3.04
N THR A 105 -21.88 18.63 -3.59
CA THR A 105 -22.89 18.63 -4.65
C THR A 105 -22.25 17.98 -5.88
N ARG A 106 -22.52 16.67 -6.08
CA ARG A 106 -21.96 15.88 -7.19
C ARG A 106 -22.08 16.68 -8.50
N PRO A 107 -20.97 16.94 -9.23
CA PRO A 107 -21.06 17.59 -10.52
C PRO A 107 -21.95 16.77 -11.46
N PRO A 108 -22.70 17.39 -12.37
CA PRO A 108 -23.69 16.70 -13.21
C PRO A 108 -23.10 15.56 -14.06
N CYS A 109 -21.79 15.56 -14.30
CA CYS A 109 -21.07 14.48 -15.00
C CYS A 109 -20.88 13.18 -14.19
N TRP A 110 -21.19 13.17 -12.87
CA TRP A 110 -21.10 11.99 -11.98
C TRP A 110 -22.44 11.27 -11.78
N ARG A 111 -23.42 11.53 -12.65
CA ARG A 111 -24.79 10.98 -12.64
C ARG A 111 -25.17 10.36 -13.99
N SER A 112 -24.25 9.58 -14.57
CA SER A 112 -24.47 8.75 -15.75
C SER A 112 -23.98 7.34 -15.46
#